data_AF-A0A087YIB2-F1
#
_entry.id   AF-A0A087YIB2-F1
#
_cell.length_a   1.000
_cell.length_b   1.000
_cell.length_c   1.000
_cell.angle_alpha   90.00
_cell.angle_beta   90.00
_cell.angle_gamma   90.00
#
_symmetry.space_group_name_H-M   'P 1'
#
loop_
_entity.id
_entity.type
_entity.pdbx_description
1 polymer ?
#
loop_
_entity_poly.entity_id
_entity_poly.type
_entity_poly.pdbx_seq_one_letter_code
_entity_poly.pdbx_strand_id
1 'polypeptide(L)'
;MAPNIKAQTESVVFYLLADEDECNRSYGQVEPDSKQATADDNFDPVIIADRLRTIGDALNKDQSFIKTVKDLTEAVTEEAVATVFEQSVDILCESYVSREASIAPELQLIHASVALGLYLKKNSPALKGKVMNAMSSFLNRRVSRWVDKQGGWDKVPV
;
A
#
# COMPACT_ATOMS: atom_id res chain seq x y z
N MET A 1 21.22 8.20 9.58
CA MET A 1 20.01 7.83 10.35
C MET A 1 19.33 6.72 9.57
N ALA A 2 19.05 5.56 10.17
CA ALA A 2 18.33 4.52 9.45
C ALA A 2 16.91 5.04 9.11
N PRO A 3 16.41 4.81 7.89
CA PRO A 3 15.06 5.23 7.52
C PRO A 3 14.07 4.51 8.45
N ASN A 4 13.16 5.26 9.08
CA ASN A 4 12.15 4.67 9.94
C ASN A 4 11.07 4.02 9.07
N ILE A 5 11.36 2.81 8.57
CA ILE A 5 10.51 2.10 7.59
C ILE A 5 9.07 1.97 8.09
N LYS A 6 8.87 1.89 9.41
CA LYS A 6 7.54 1.89 10.00
C LYS A 6 6.77 3.17 9.74
N ALA A 7 7.32 4.31 10.13
CA ALA A 7 6.72 5.60 9.86
C ALA A 7 6.54 5.86 8.35
N GLN A 8 7.48 5.40 7.53
CA GLN A 8 7.37 5.49 6.07
C GLN A 8 6.20 4.67 5.53
N THR A 9 6.07 3.42 5.96
CA THR A 9 4.99 2.51 5.54
C THR A 9 3.63 3.08 5.93
N GLU A 10 3.48 3.56 7.16
CA GLU A 10 2.24 4.19 7.63
C GLU A 10 1.89 5.42 6.79
N SER A 11 2.90 6.24 6.44
CA SER A 11 2.70 7.42 5.58
C SER A 11 2.28 7.03 4.16
N VAL A 12 2.96 6.06 3.54
CA VAL A 12 2.62 5.57 2.19
C VAL A 12 1.20 5.02 2.16
N VAL A 13 0.83 4.18 3.13
CA VAL A 13 -0.52 3.60 3.23
C VAL A 13 -1.57 4.68 3.49
N PHE A 14 -1.24 5.70 4.28
CA PHE A 14 -2.08 6.89 4.47
C PHE A 14 -2.37 7.57 3.14
N TYR A 15 -1.34 7.99 2.40
CA TYR A 15 -1.54 8.70 1.13
C TYR A 15 -2.18 7.82 0.03
N LEU A 16 -1.95 6.52 0.07
CA LEU A 16 -2.54 5.57 -0.87
C LEU A 16 -4.07 5.52 -0.72
N LEU A 17 -4.54 5.41 0.52
CA LEU A 17 -5.95 5.24 0.87
C LEU A 17 -6.67 6.58 1.15
N ALA A 18 -5.94 7.65 1.43
CA ALA A 18 -6.48 9.00 1.59
C ALA A 18 -7.30 9.41 0.36
N ASP A 19 -8.35 10.20 0.58
CA ASP A 19 -9.13 10.78 -0.51
C ASP A 19 -8.38 11.97 -1.13
N GLU A 20 -8.68 12.29 -2.38
CA GLU A 20 -8.01 13.37 -3.13
C GLU A 20 -8.10 14.72 -2.39
N ASP A 21 -9.20 14.95 -1.66
CA ASP A 21 -9.40 16.10 -0.76
C ASP A 21 -8.45 16.12 0.46
N GLU A 22 -8.07 14.96 1.00
CA GLU A 22 -7.09 14.86 2.11
C GLU A 22 -5.66 15.12 1.61
N CYS A 23 -5.33 14.69 0.38
CA CYS A 23 -4.04 15.01 -0.25
C CYS A 23 -3.91 16.50 -0.57
N ASN A 24 -4.97 17.13 -1.07
CA ASN A 24 -4.95 18.54 -1.48
C ASN A 24 -4.82 19.52 -0.30
N ARG A 25 -5.26 19.14 0.91
CA ARG A 25 -5.04 19.96 2.13
C ARG A 25 -3.58 20.03 2.57
N SER A 26 -2.74 19.08 2.19
CA SER A 26 -1.31 19.08 2.56
C SER A 26 -0.44 19.90 1.60
N TYR A 27 -0.87 20.05 0.33
CA TYR A 27 -0.19 20.89 -0.67
C TYR A 27 -0.58 22.38 -0.61
N GLY A 28 -1.53 22.76 0.26
CA GLY A 28 -2.08 24.12 0.35
C GLY A 28 -1.41 25.05 1.36
N GLN A 29 -0.31 24.66 2.02
CA GLN A 29 0.42 25.55 2.93
C GLN A 29 1.74 25.99 2.32
N VAL A 30 1.69 27.14 1.67
CA VAL A 30 2.84 27.89 1.19
C VAL A 30 3.72 28.38 2.35
N GLU A 31 5.04 28.17 2.17
CA GLU A 31 6.23 28.77 2.81
C GLU A 31 6.57 28.35 4.26
N PRO A 32 7.83 27.92 4.48
CA PRO A 32 8.80 28.90 4.99
C PRO A 32 10.14 28.90 4.25
N ASP A 33 10.66 30.10 4.02
CA ASP A 33 12.07 30.38 3.80
C ASP A 33 12.89 29.82 4.97
N SER A 34 13.40 28.60 4.84
CA SER A 34 14.33 27.99 5.80
C SER A 34 15.12 26.85 5.17
N LYS A 35 16.25 27.27 4.60
CA LYS A 35 17.58 26.64 4.64
C LYS A 35 17.64 25.11 4.61
N GLN A 36 18.27 24.64 3.53
CA GLN A 36 19.08 23.43 3.43
C GLN A 36 18.30 22.13 3.22
N ALA A 37 17.66 22.05 2.05
CA ALA A 37 17.44 20.78 1.37
C ALA A 37 18.82 20.23 0.96
N THR A 38 19.43 19.43 1.83
CA THR A 38 20.47 18.50 1.41
C THR A 38 19.80 17.50 0.47
N ALA A 39 20.06 17.66 -0.83
CA ALA A 39 19.78 16.67 -1.84
C ALA A 39 20.62 15.42 -1.57
N ASP A 40 20.08 14.50 -0.79
CA ASP A 40 20.45 13.09 -0.73
C ASP A 40 19.35 12.42 0.13
N ASP A 41 18.61 11.44 -0.39
CA ASP A 41 17.53 10.70 0.29
C ASP A 41 16.11 11.35 0.32
N ASN A 42 15.54 11.69 -0.84
CA ASN A 42 14.20 12.30 -0.93
C ASN A 42 13.08 11.25 -0.97
N PHE A 43 12.80 10.60 0.17
CA PHE A 43 11.62 9.74 0.31
C PHE A 43 10.32 10.57 0.25
N ASP A 44 9.58 10.45 -0.86
CA ASP A 44 8.25 11.05 -1.02
C ASP A 44 7.13 10.00 -0.87
N PRO A 45 6.42 9.96 0.26
CA PRO A 45 5.35 8.98 0.47
C PRO A 45 4.19 9.16 -0.52
N VAL A 46 3.98 10.36 -1.03
CA VAL A 46 2.94 10.67 -2.05
C VAL A 46 3.29 10.05 -3.39
N ILE A 47 4.54 10.18 -3.86
CA ILE A 47 4.99 9.61 -5.14
C ILE A 47 4.93 8.09 -5.08
N ILE A 48 5.38 7.49 -3.98
CA ILE A 48 5.33 6.04 -3.79
C ILE A 48 3.87 5.56 -3.74
N ALA A 49 3.01 6.25 -2.99
CA ALA A 49 1.59 5.94 -2.94
C ALA A 49 0.93 6.04 -4.32
N ASP A 50 1.30 7.02 -5.15
CA ASP A 50 0.77 7.18 -6.51
C ASP A 50 1.20 6.06 -7.47
N ARG A 51 2.47 5.64 -7.41
CA ARG A 51 2.97 4.48 -8.15
C ARG A 51 2.25 3.20 -7.75
N LEU A 52 2.14 2.96 -6.44
CA LEU A 52 1.38 1.85 -5.87
C LEU A 52 -0.09 1.92 -6.31
N ARG A 53 -0.70 3.11 -6.33
CA ARG A 53 -2.06 3.31 -6.81
C ARG A 53 -2.21 2.89 -8.26
N THR A 54 -1.25 3.23 -9.11
CA THR A 54 -1.23 2.82 -10.53
C THR A 54 -1.17 1.30 -10.68
N ILE A 55 -0.30 0.63 -9.91
CA ILE A 55 -0.20 -0.84 -9.90
C ILE A 55 -1.52 -1.46 -9.41
N GLY A 56 -2.04 -0.96 -8.29
CA GLY A 56 -3.27 -1.45 -7.71
C GLY A 56 -4.48 -1.22 -8.62
N ASP A 57 -4.56 -0.12 -9.34
CA ASP A 57 -5.61 0.15 -10.33
C ASP A 57 -5.47 -0.76 -11.56
N ALA A 58 -4.25 -1.04 -12.01
CA ALA A 58 -4.00 -2.00 -13.08
C ALA A 58 -4.47 -3.42 -12.68
N LEU A 59 -4.18 -3.84 -11.45
CA LEU A 59 -4.67 -5.13 -10.90
C LEU A 59 -6.18 -5.13 -10.71
N ASN A 60 -6.76 -4.01 -10.26
CA ASN A 60 -8.21 -3.80 -10.19
C ASN A 60 -8.89 -3.62 -11.56
N LYS A 61 -8.17 -3.73 -12.68
CA LYS A 61 -8.75 -3.91 -14.02
C LYS A 61 -8.78 -5.37 -14.45
N ASP A 62 -7.95 -6.22 -13.85
CA ASP A 62 -7.92 -7.65 -14.14
C ASP A 62 -9.15 -8.32 -13.50
N GLN A 63 -10.09 -8.75 -14.33
CA GLN A 63 -11.37 -9.34 -13.89
C GLN A 63 -11.18 -10.58 -13.02
N SER A 64 -10.12 -11.38 -13.25
CA SER A 64 -9.85 -12.56 -12.43
C SER A 64 -9.38 -12.15 -11.04
N PHE A 65 -8.50 -11.15 -10.94
CA PHE A 65 -8.07 -10.58 -9.66
C PHE A 65 -9.26 -10.00 -8.88
N ILE A 66 -10.07 -9.15 -9.52
CA ILE A 66 -11.26 -8.54 -8.90
C ILE A 66 -12.22 -9.62 -8.42
N LYS A 67 -12.46 -10.67 -9.21
CA LYS A 67 -13.38 -11.74 -8.85
C LYS A 67 -12.90 -12.48 -7.60
N THR A 68 -11.61 -12.82 -7.53
CA THR A 68 -11.01 -13.45 -6.36
C THR A 68 -11.08 -12.54 -5.14
N VAL A 69 -10.67 -11.27 -5.28
CA VAL A 69 -10.77 -10.29 -4.18
C VAL A 69 -12.21 -10.12 -3.71
N LYS A 70 -13.16 -10.01 -4.64
CA LYS A 70 -14.58 -9.86 -4.34
C LYS A 70 -15.11 -11.05 -3.57
N ASP A 71 -14.84 -12.27 -4.04
CA ASP A 71 -15.28 -13.50 -3.37
C ASP A 71 -14.75 -13.57 -1.93
N LEU A 72 -13.48 -13.21 -1.73
CA LEU A 72 -12.84 -13.17 -0.42
C LEU A 72 -13.37 -12.06 0.51
N THR A 73 -13.78 -10.93 -0.06
CA THR A 73 -14.24 -9.75 0.69
C THR A 73 -15.75 -9.60 0.77
N GLU A 74 -16.53 -10.44 0.08
CA GLU A 74 -18.00 -10.36 0.03
C GLU A 74 -18.64 -10.51 1.42
N ALA A 75 -18.05 -11.35 2.27
CA ALA A 75 -18.51 -11.63 3.63
C ALA A 75 -17.70 -10.91 4.72
N VAL A 76 -16.88 -9.91 4.37
CA VAL A 76 -16.00 -9.27 5.35
C VAL A 76 -16.78 -8.38 6.32
N THR A 77 -16.61 -8.62 7.62
CA THR A 77 -17.13 -7.75 8.68
C THR A 77 -16.05 -6.80 9.18
N GLU A 78 -16.44 -5.71 9.85
CA GLU A 78 -15.51 -4.72 10.41
C GLU A 78 -14.49 -5.34 11.39
N GLU A 79 -14.88 -6.40 12.08
CA GLU A 79 -14.05 -7.14 13.04
C GLU A 79 -13.13 -8.15 12.37
N ALA A 80 -13.59 -8.78 11.28
CA ALA A 80 -12.84 -9.78 10.53
C ALA A 80 -11.93 -9.18 9.46
N VAL A 81 -12.04 -7.88 9.15
CA VAL A 81 -11.32 -7.23 8.05
C VAL A 81 -9.81 -7.40 8.12
N ALA A 82 -9.19 -7.37 9.31
CA ALA A 82 -7.75 -7.59 9.43
C ALA A 82 -7.37 -9.02 9.01
N THR A 83 -8.06 -10.02 9.56
CA THR A 83 -7.84 -11.44 9.24
C THR A 83 -8.12 -11.74 7.78
N VAL A 84 -9.26 -11.28 7.26
CA VAL A 84 -9.65 -11.46 5.86
C VAL A 84 -8.67 -10.75 4.93
N PHE A 85 -8.17 -9.56 5.31
CA PHE A 85 -7.15 -8.86 4.53
C PHE A 85 -5.88 -9.70 4.41
N GLU A 86 -5.34 -10.19 5.53
CA GLU A 86 -4.13 -11.02 5.52
C GLU A 86 -4.33 -12.31 4.72
N GLN A 87 -5.45 -13.01 4.92
CA GLN A 87 -5.79 -14.22 4.18
C GLN A 87 -5.95 -13.95 2.67
N SER A 88 -6.60 -12.85 2.32
CA SER A 88 -6.81 -12.48 0.93
C SER A 88 -5.48 -12.16 0.26
N VAL A 89 -4.61 -11.39 0.90
CA VAL A 89 -3.28 -11.09 0.36
C VAL A 89 -2.45 -12.36 0.17
N ASP A 90 -2.54 -13.32 1.07
CA ASP A 90 -1.82 -14.60 0.96
C ASP A 90 -2.33 -15.42 -0.24
N ILE A 91 -3.66 -15.56 -0.38
CA ILE A 91 -4.29 -16.26 -1.52
C ILE A 91 -3.98 -15.56 -2.85
N LEU A 92 -4.04 -14.22 -2.87
CA LEU A 92 -3.69 -13.43 -4.05
C LEU A 92 -2.22 -13.60 -4.39
N CYS A 93 -1.34 -13.64 -3.38
CA CYS A 93 0.07 -13.92 -3.56
C CYS A 93 0.26 -15.31 -4.19
N GLU A 94 -0.35 -16.39 -3.66
CA GLU A 94 -0.27 -17.72 -4.29
C GLU A 94 -0.78 -17.75 -5.74
N SER A 95 -1.90 -17.06 -6.00
CA SER A 95 -2.50 -16.99 -7.33
C SER A 95 -1.65 -16.19 -8.32
N TYR A 96 -1.01 -15.10 -7.88
CA TYR A 96 -0.13 -14.25 -8.72
C TYR A 96 1.33 -14.73 -8.79
N VAL A 97 1.87 -15.41 -7.76
CA VAL A 97 3.20 -16.06 -7.73
C VAL A 97 3.36 -17.01 -8.92
N SER A 98 2.27 -17.66 -9.32
CA SER A 98 2.23 -18.55 -10.47
C SER A 98 2.41 -17.82 -11.81
N ARG A 99 2.17 -16.50 -11.88
CA ARG A 99 2.12 -15.70 -13.11
C ARG A 99 3.37 -14.83 -13.33
N GLU A 100 4.03 -14.38 -12.26
CA GLU A 100 5.12 -13.39 -12.29
C GLU A 100 6.34 -13.88 -11.48
N ALA A 101 6.87 -15.06 -11.80
CA ALA A 101 8.02 -15.67 -11.11
C ALA A 101 9.32 -14.82 -11.10
N SER A 102 9.34 -13.70 -11.83
CA SER A 102 10.45 -12.73 -11.84
C SER A 102 10.36 -11.67 -10.74
N ILE A 103 9.25 -11.55 -10.02
CA ILE A 103 9.05 -10.51 -9.01
C ILE A 103 9.38 -11.05 -7.60
N ALA A 104 10.01 -10.22 -6.76
CA ALA A 104 10.27 -10.57 -5.36
C ALA A 104 8.96 -10.87 -4.60
N PRO A 105 8.91 -11.90 -3.73
CA PRO A 105 7.70 -12.27 -3.02
C PRO A 105 7.17 -11.11 -2.15
N GLU A 106 8.06 -10.29 -1.58
CA GLU A 106 7.68 -9.10 -0.84
C GLU A 106 7.02 -8.03 -1.72
N LEU A 107 7.44 -7.87 -2.97
CA LEU A 107 6.82 -6.93 -3.90
C LEU A 107 5.42 -7.41 -4.31
N GLN A 108 5.24 -8.72 -4.50
CA GLN A 108 3.91 -9.29 -4.75
C GLN A 108 2.95 -9.07 -3.58
N LEU A 109 3.44 -9.22 -2.33
CA LEU A 109 2.67 -8.89 -1.14
C LEU A 109 2.25 -7.42 -1.12
N ILE A 110 3.15 -6.50 -1.50
CA ILE A 110 2.82 -5.08 -1.62
C ILE A 110 1.73 -4.87 -2.66
N HIS A 111 1.89 -5.42 -3.86
CA HIS A 111 0.94 -5.27 -4.96
C HIS A 111 -0.46 -5.80 -4.60
N ALA A 112 -0.51 -7.02 -4.03
CA ALA A 112 -1.76 -7.63 -3.58
C ALA A 112 -2.42 -6.81 -2.45
N SER A 113 -1.64 -6.36 -1.47
CA SER A 113 -2.13 -5.52 -0.36
C SER A 113 -2.72 -4.20 -0.87
N VAL A 114 -2.03 -3.54 -1.80
CA VAL A 114 -2.45 -2.27 -2.39
C VAL A 114 -3.71 -2.43 -3.21
N ALA A 115 -3.77 -3.44 -4.08
CA ALA A 115 -4.93 -3.68 -4.91
C ALA A 115 -6.16 -4.05 -4.06
N LEU A 116 -5.99 -4.87 -3.03
CA LEU A 116 -7.04 -5.19 -2.05
C LEU A 116 -7.50 -3.95 -1.27
N GLY A 117 -6.54 -3.13 -0.81
CA GLY A 117 -6.81 -1.89 -0.08
C GLY A 117 -7.63 -0.90 -0.91
N LEU A 118 -7.26 -0.71 -2.18
CA LEU A 118 -8.00 0.16 -3.11
C LEU A 118 -9.38 -0.39 -3.45
N TYR A 119 -9.50 -1.70 -3.61
CA TYR A 119 -10.80 -2.35 -3.84
C TYR A 119 -11.75 -2.12 -2.67
N LEU A 120 -11.29 -2.40 -1.44
CA LEU A 120 -12.06 -2.20 -0.22
C LEU A 120 -12.39 -0.73 0.02
N LYS A 121 -11.46 0.20 -0.29
CA LYS A 121 -11.75 1.64 -0.26
C LYS A 121 -12.93 1.99 -1.17
N LYS A 122 -12.95 1.48 -2.40
CA LYS A 122 -14.00 1.76 -3.40
C LYS A 122 -15.33 1.07 -3.06
N ASN A 123 -15.30 -0.18 -2.58
CA ASN A 123 -16.49 -1.00 -2.34
C ASN A 123 -17.06 -0.85 -0.92
N SER A 124 -16.23 -0.46 0.05
CA SER A 124 -16.59 -0.42 1.47
C SER A 124 -15.84 0.70 2.20
N PRO A 125 -16.20 1.98 1.92
CA PRO A 125 -15.53 3.14 2.53
C PRO A 125 -15.63 3.15 4.07
N ALA A 126 -16.64 2.50 4.65
CA ALA A 126 -16.78 2.31 6.10
C ALA A 126 -15.60 1.52 6.70
N LEU A 127 -15.00 0.59 5.93
CA LEU A 127 -13.89 -0.24 6.37
C LEU A 127 -12.52 0.42 6.18
N LYS A 128 -12.46 1.58 5.48
CA LYS A 128 -11.20 2.27 5.11
C LYS A 128 -10.22 2.37 6.28
N GLY A 129 -10.67 2.85 7.45
CA GLY A 129 -9.81 3.02 8.62
C GLY A 129 -9.22 1.71 9.15
N LYS A 130 -10.00 0.63 9.13
CA LYS A 130 -9.55 -0.70 9.58
C LYS A 130 -8.62 -1.36 8.55
N VAL A 131 -8.95 -1.24 7.26
CA VAL A 131 -8.12 -1.72 6.14
C VAL A 131 -6.77 -1.03 6.16
N MET A 132 -6.76 0.28 6.38
CA MET A 132 -5.54 1.07 6.49
C MET A 132 -4.64 0.58 7.64
N ASN A 133 -5.21 0.35 8.82
CA ASN A 133 -4.46 -0.19 9.95
C ASN A 133 -3.96 -1.62 9.71
N ALA A 134 -4.81 -2.49 9.13
CA ALA A 134 -4.44 -3.86 8.79
C ALA A 134 -3.31 -3.89 7.76
N MET A 135 -3.41 -3.08 6.70
CA MET A 135 -2.42 -2.96 5.65
C MET A 135 -1.09 -2.43 6.17
N SER A 136 -1.10 -1.34 6.94
CA SER A 136 0.11 -0.80 7.58
C SER A 136 0.79 -1.83 8.48
N SER A 137 0.01 -2.52 9.33
CA SER A 137 0.54 -3.55 10.23
C SER A 137 1.13 -4.73 9.46
N PHE A 138 0.40 -5.22 8.44
CA PHE A 138 0.83 -6.34 7.60
C PHE A 138 2.11 -6.02 6.84
N LEU A 139 2.14 -4.88 6.15
CA LEU A 139 3.32 -4.44 5.41
C LEU A 139 4.51 -4.21 6.35
N ASN A 140 4.26 -3.61 7.51
CA ASN A 140 5.33 -3.43 8.49
C ASN A 140 5.89 -4.75 9.02
N ARG A 141 5.05 -5.77 9.17
CA ARG A 141 5.48 -7.07 9.65
C ARG A 141 6.17 -7.92 8.58
N ARG A 142 5.66 -7.88 7.34
CA ARG A 142 6.09 -8.76 6.25
C ARG A 142 7.17 -8.14 5.36
N VAL A 143 7.04 -6.87 4.99
CA VAL A 143 7.92 -6.23 4.00
C VAL A 143 8.89 -5.22 4.58
N SER A 144 8.71 -4.74 5.81
CA SER A 144 9.61 -3.76 6.43
C SER A 144 11.09 -4.16 6.36
N ARG A 145 11.41 -5.43 6.64
CA ARG A 145 12.79 -5.93 6.55
C ARG A 145 13.34 -5.97 5.12
N TRP A 146 12.48 -6.21 4.14
CA TRP A 146 12.87 -6.22 2.73
C TRP A 146 13.05 -4.80 2.21
N VAL A 147 12.13 -3.89 2.54
CA VAL A 147 12.23 -2.46 2.22
C VAL A 147 13.50 -1.85 2.84
N ASP A 148 13.81 -2.18 4.09
CA ASP A 148 15.05 -1.78 4.76
C ASP A 148 16.29 -2.24 3.97
N LYS A 149 16.29 -3.50 3.49
CA LYS A 149 17.37 -4.04 2.65
C LYS A 149 17.49 -3.35 1.28
N GLN A 150 16.39 -2.86 0.71
CA GLN A 150 16.43 -2.08 -0.52
C GLN A 150 17.03 -0.68 -0.30
N GLY A 151 17.12 -0.22 0.96
CA GLY A 151 17.53 1.14 1.32
C GLY A 151 16.35 2.09 1.53
N GLY A 152 15.14 1.57 1.74
CA GLY A 152 13.92 2.34 1.95
C GLY A 152 12.91 2.21 0.83
N TRP A 153 11.72 2.76 1.05
CA TRP A 153 10.61 2.68 0.09
C TRP A 153 10.88 3.39 -1.24
N ASP A 154 11.78 4.39 -1.27
CA ASP A 154 12.23 5.06 -2.51
C ASP A 154 12.96 4.11 -3.46
N LYS A 155 13.66 3.11 -2.92
CA LYS A 155 14.44 2.13 -3.69
C LYS A 155 13.65 0.90 -4.07
N VAL A 156 12.41 0.79 -3.60
CA VAL A 156 11.53 -0.31 -3.95
C VAL A 156 11.10 -0.15 -5.42
N PRO A 157 11.24 -1.19 -6.26
CA PRO A 157 10.83 -1.14 -7.67
C PRO A 157 9.29 -1.22 -7.81
N VAL A 158 8.60 -0.15 -7.42
CA VAL A 158 7.16 0.09 -7.62
C VAL A 158 6.90 1.15 -8.69
#